data_AF-A0A7C7WKR4-F1
#
_entry.id   AF-A0A7C7WKR4-F1
#
_cell.length_a   1.000
_cell.length_b   1.000
_cell.length_c   1.000
_cell.angle_alpha   90.00
_cell.angle_beta   90.00
_cell.angle_gamma   90.00
#
_symmetry.space_group_name_H-M   'P 1'
#
loop_
_entity.id
_entity.type
_entity.pdbx_description
1 polymer ?
#
loop_
_entity_poly.entity_id
_entity_poly.type
_entity_poly.pdbx_seq_one_letter_code
_entity_poly.pdbx_strand_id
1 'polypeptide(L)'
;MAITAGAVLTHRVREVDAFEIEPAVVDASRYFDAINGRPLDDPRLRLVMGDARSELRRQGEPYDVIISEPSNPWITGVANLFTQDFFELAASRLAPDGVFAQWFHLYGMSEEAAREVVATFRHVFPHVVAFKDRDLILLGSARPIRFSLDDMNRRFSNPAVRASLGEAFVRYPADLLVKLRLDEEGTAAFAGDASFNTDDNMRLELAAPRTLYDDRLPAILAALDRHPPALSDIVTDYGTRATLELELAASLFTAGRDAEALLYCERALADEPSFDGLKLLGQIAERGGDRRRARHAWRLALAADPDPGQRALVSALLSGVEPIASGN
;
A
#
# COMPACT_ATOMS: atom_id res chain seq x y z
N MET A 1 -0.84 -9.88 14.88
CA MET A 1 0.24 -9.45 15.81
C MET A 1 1.66 -9.78 15.32
N ALA A 2 2.11 -11.04 15.28
CA ALA A 2 3.53 -11.39 15.15
C ALA A 2 4.23 -10.95 13.85
N ILE A 3 3.59 -11.16 12.70
CA ILE A 3 4.15 -10.77 11.40
C ILE A 3 4.28 -9.25 11.31
N THR A 4 3.24 -8.52 11.71
CA THR A 4 3.20 -7.06 11.73
C THR A 4 4.28 -6.47 12.64
N ALA A 5 4.45 -6.99 13.86
CA ALA A 5 5.53 -6.56 14.76
C ALA A 5 6.92 -6.82 14.15
N GLY A 6 7.11 -8.00 13.55
CA GLY A 6 8.34 -8.36 12.83
C GLY A 6 8.70 -7.37 11.73
N ALA A 7 7.72 -7.04 10.88
CA ALA A 7 7.89 -6.07 9.81
C ALA A 7 8.27 -4.68 10.34
N VAL A 8 7.57 -4.19 11.38
CA VAL A 8 7.87 -2.90 12.03
C VAL A 8 9.30 -2.88 12.58
N LEU A 9 9.75 -3.97 13.20
CA LEU A 9 11.09 -4.07 13.79
C LEU A 9 12.22 -4.07 12.74
N THR A 10 11.94 -4.28 11.45
CA THR A 10 12.93 -4.07 10.38
C THR A 10 13.29 -2.58 10.18
N HIS A 11 12.43 -1.67 10.67
CA HIS A 11 12.65 -0.24 10.64
C HIS A 11 13.39 0.26 11.89
N ARG A 12 13.91 1.49 11.81
CA ARG A 12 14.60 2.18 12.91
C ARG A 12 13.59 2.78 13.89
N VAL A 13 12.83 1.93 14.56
CA VAL A 13 11.93 2.30 15.66
C VAL A 13 12.65 2.25 17.00
N ARG A 14 12.25 3.11 17.94
CA ARG A 14 12.78 3.14 19.32
C ARG A 14 12.19 2.01 20.17
N GLU A 15 10.89 1.81 20.06
CA GLU A 15 10.09 0.92 20.89
C GLU A 15 8.85 0.49 20.10
N VAL A 16 8.34 -0.70 20.36
CA VAL A 16 7.12 -1.25 19.77
C VAL A 16 6.29 -1.89 20.87
N ASP A 17 5.09 -1.36 21.11
CA ASP A 17 4.11 -2.00 21.98
C ASP A 17 3.18 -2.89 21.14
N ALA A 18 3.15 -4.18 21.46
CA ALA A 18 2.24 -5.13 20.83
C ALA A 18 1.14 -5.52 21.82
N PHE A 19 -0.07 -5.01 21.59
CA PHE A 19 -1.26 -5.43 22.33
C PHE A 19 -1.80 -6.74 21.75
N GLU A 20 -1.88 -7.77 22.59
CA GLU A 20 -2.43 -9.07 22.22
C GLU A 20 -3.35 -9.57 23.33
N ILE A 21 -4.59 -9.88 22.99
CA ILE A 21 -5.60 -10.30 23.97
C ILE A 21 -5.53 -11.81 24.22
N GLU A 22 -5.10 -12.60 23.24
CA GLU A 22 -5.10 -14.06 23.30
C GLU A 22 -3.69 -14.64 23.57
N PRO A 23 -3.43 -15.20 24.78
CA PRO A 23 -2.12 -15.80 25.10
C PRO A 23 -1.72 -16.91 24.11
N ALA A 24 -2.70 -17.66 23.60
CA ALA A 24 -2.45 -18.73 22.64
C ALA A 24 -1.86 -18.22 21.31
N VAL A 25 -2.16 -16.97 20.91
CA VAL A 25 -1.58 -16.36 19.70
C VAL A 25 -0.10 -16.04 19.93
N VAL A 26 0.26 -15.60 21.14
CA VAL A 26 1.67 -15.39 21.53
C VAL A 26 2.44 -16.70 21.54
N ASP A 27 1.88 -17.74 22.13
CA ASP A 27 2.49 -19.08 22.11
C ASP A 27 2.63 -19.60 20.67
N ALA A 28 1.59 -19.42 19.85
CA ALA A 28 1.58 -19.83 18.46
C ALA A 28 2.62 -19.07 17.62
N SER A 29 2.87 -17.79 17.93
CA SER A 29 3.86 -16.96 17.22
C SER A 29 5.23 -17.62 17.14
N ARG A 30 5.64 -18.37 18.16
CA ARG A 30 6.96 -19.03 18.20
C ARG A 30 7.13 -20.11 17.14
N TYR A 31 6.04 -20.72 16.66
CA TYR A 31 6.10 -21.68 15.55
C TYR A 31 6.39 -20.99 14.20
N PHE A 32 6.25 -19.67 14.12
CA PHE A 32 6.46 -18.86 12.92
C PHE A 32 7.72 -17.98 13.00
N ASP A 33 8.61 -18.25 13.95
CA ASP A 33 9.89 -17.54 14.15
C ASP A 33 10.74 -17.42 12.88
N ALA A 34 10.63 -18.39 11.97
CA ALA A 34 11.36 -18.40 10.70
C ALA A 34 10.88 -17.34 9.69
N ILE A 35 9.64 -16.82 9.85
CA ILE A 35 9.02 -15.88 8.89
C ILE A 35 8.60 -14.56 9.54
N ASN A 36 8.40 -14.51 10.85
CA ASN A 36 8.02 -13.27 11.56
C ASN A 36 9.23 -12.46 12.04
N GLY A 37 10.47 -12.95 11.87
CA GLY A 37 11.67 -12.25 12.35
C GLY A 37 11.87 -12.27 13.87
N ARG A 38 11.21 -13.20 14.59
CA ARG A 38 11.33 -13.44 16.03
C ARG A 38 11.06 -12.19 16.89
N PRO A 39 9.93 -11.50 16.71
CA PRO A 39 9.70 -10.19 17.31
C PRO A 39 9.72 -10.24 18.85
N LEU A 40 9.30 -11.36 19.45
CA LEU A 40 9.30 -11.58 20.90
C LEU A 40 10.70 -11.63 21.54
N ASP A 41 11.74 -11.80 20.72
CA ASP A 41 13.13 -11.82 21.17
C ASP A 41 13.81 -10.44 20.97
N ASP A 42 13.16 -9.47 20.30
CA ASP A 42 13.71 -8.13 20.07
C ASP A 42 13.53 -7.25 21.31
N PRO A 43 14.59 -6.63 21.85
CA PRO A 43 14.52 -5.82 23.07
C PRO A 43 13.70 -4.53 22.91
N ARG A 44 13.36 -4.12 21.68
CA ARG A 44 12.49 -2.97 21.43
C ARG A 44 11.02 -3.33 21.52
N LEU A 45 10.66 -4.60 21.47
CA LEU A 45 9.28 -5.05 21.58
C LEU A 45 8.89 -5.20 23.06
N ARG A 46 7.78 -4.58 23.43
CA ARG A 46 7.07 -4.85 24.67
C ARG A 46 5.72 -5.48 24.35
N LEU A 47 5.61 -6.77 24.67
CA LEU A 47 4.34 -7.47 24.62
C LEU A 47 3.46 -7.02 25.79
N VAL A 48 2.24 -6.59 25.49
CA VAL A 48 1.25 -6.16 26.47
C VAL A 48 0.02 -7.03 26.30
N MET A 49 -0.19 -7.93 27.27
CA MET A 49 -1.33 -8.83 27.26
C MET A 49 -2.60 -8.08 27.68
N GLY A 50 -3.61 -8.05 26.82
CA GLY A 50 -4.90 -7.42 27.10
C GLY A 50 -5.63 -6.90 25.87
N ASP A 51 -6.85 -6.41 26.09
CA ASP A 51 -7.65 -5.74 25.07
C ASP A 51 -7.00 -4.41 24.68
N ALA A 52 -6.67 -4.24 23.39
CA ALA A 52 -5.98 -3.05 22.88
C ALA A 52 -6.76 -1.76 23.17
N ARG A 53 -8.10 -1.80 23.08
CA ARG A 53 -8.94 -0.64 23.37
C ARG A 53 -8.84 -0.22 24.84
N SER A 54 -8.82 -1.18 25.76
CA SER A 54 -8.63 -0.94 27.19
C SER A 54 -7.23 -0.43 27.51
N GLU A 55 -6.20 -1.01 26.90
CA GLU A 55 -4.81 -0.59 27.09
C GLU A 55 -4.56 0.83 26.57
N LEU A 56 -5.14 1.20 25.41
CA LEU A 56 -5.06 2.57 24.88
C LEU A 56 -5.73 3.62 25.79
N ARG A 57 -6.64 3.24 26.70
CA ARG A 57 -7.19 4.19 27.70
C ARG A 57 -6.20 4.53 28.81
N ARG A 58 -5.18 3.70 29.05
CA ARG A 58 -4.15 4.01 30.06
C ARG A 58 -3.31 5.19 29.61
N GLN A 59 -3.04 6.14 30.50
CA GLN A 59 -2.15 7.28 30.19
C GLN A 59 -0.73 6.79 29.88
N GLY A 60 -0.09 7.40 28.88
CA GLY A 60 1.23 7.06 28.38
C GLY A 60 1.72 8.06 27.34
N GLU A 61 2.96 7.90 26.90
CA GLU A 61 3.53 8.69 25.81
C GLU A 61 2.75 8.46 24.50
N PRO A 62 2.60 9.49 23.65
CA PRO A 62 1.95 9.33 22.35
C PRO A 62 2.80 8.50 21.40
N TYR A 63 2.13 7.80 20.47
CA TYR A 63 2.76 6.99 19.42
C TYR A 63 2.93 7.78 18.12
N ASP A 64 4.06 7.60 17.45
CA ASP A 64 4.25 8.10 16.08
C ASP A 64 3.44 7.30 15.05
N VAL A 65 3.20 6.01 15.32
CA VAL A 65 2.44 5.13 14.46
C VAL A 65 1.60 4.18 15.32
N ILE A 66 0.31 4.04 15.00
CA ILE A 66 -0.54 2.98 15.53
C ILE A 66 -1.01 2.12 14.35
N ILE A 67 -0.86 0.80 14.47
CA ILE A 67 -1.33 -0.17 13.46
C ILE A 67 -2.39 -1.05 14.11
N SER A 68 -3.62 -0.97 13.60
CA SER A 68 -4.76 -1.75 14.05
C SER A 68 -5.06 -2.83 13.03
N GLU A 69 -4.76 -4.08 13.40
CA GLU A 69 -5.01 -5.28 12.60
C GLU A 69 -5.84 -6.29 13.43
N PRO A 70 -7.12 -5.97 13.69
CA PRO A 70 -8.00 -6.87 14.41
C PRO A 70 -8.47 -8.03 13.53
N SER A 71 -9.17 -8.99 14.13
CA SER A 71 -9.85 -10.06 13.37
C SER A 71 -11.01 -9.50 12.52
N ASN A 72 -11.77 -10.37 11.86
CA ASN A 72 -12.91 -9.94 11.07
C ASN A 72 -14.07 -9.38 11.95
N PRO A 73 -14.75 -8.29 11.56
CA PRO A 73 -15.82 -7.64 12.33
C PRO A 73 -17.09 -8.46 12.57
N TRP A 74 -17.31 -9.57 11.84
CA TRP A 74 -18.41 -10.50 12.15
C TRP A 74 -18.11 -11.38 13.37
N ILE A 75 -16.87 -11.38 13.85
CA ILE A 75 -16.52 -11.98 15.14
C ILE A 75 -16.96 -11.02 16.24
N THR A 76 -17.70 -11.56 17.21
CA THR A 76 -18.28 -10.79 18.32
C THR A 76 -17.23 -9.90 19.01
N GLY A 77 -17.59 -8.64 19.23
CA GLY A 77 -16.73 -7.66 19.92
C GLY A 77 -15.62 -7.04 19.07
N VAL A 78 -15.34 -7.55 17.87
CA VAL A 78 -14.26 -7.02 17.01
C VAL A 78 -14.67 -5.71 16.33
N ALA A 79 -15.96 -5.55 16.00
CA ALA A 79 -16.51 -4.31 15.46
C ALA A 79 -16.28 -3.08 16.37
N ASN A 80 -16.01 -3.29 17.67
CA ASN A 80 -15.64 -2.23 18.63
C ASN A 80 -14.33 -1.52 18.27
N LEU A 81 -13.52 -2.09 17.37
CA LEU A 81 -12.27 -1.52 16.86
C LEU A 81 -12.47 -0.79 15.52
N PHE A 82 -13.73 -0.61 15.10
CA PHE A 82 -14.13 0.11 13.89
C PHE A 82 -15.16 1.21 14.20
N THR A 83 -15.31 1.59 15.47
CA THR A 83 -16.23 2.66 15.88
C THR A 83 -15.53 4.02 15.88
N GLN A 84 -16.32 5.07 15.73
CA GLN A 84 -15.87 6.45 15.90
C GLN A 84 -15.16 6.61 17.26
N ASP A 85 -15.76 6.12 18.34
CA ASP A 85 -15.23 6.20 19.70
C ASP A 85 -13.85 5.57 19.84
N PHE A 86 -13.63 4.42 19.17
CA PHE A 86 -12.32 3.78 19.16
C PHE A 86 -11.30 4.57 18.34
N PHE A 87 -11.69 5.06 17.17
CA PHE A 87 -10.79 5.88 16.35
C PHE A 87 -10.43 7.18 17.07
N GLU A 88 -11.37 7.83 17.77
CA GLU A 88 -11.11 9.03 18.58
C GLU A 88 -10.14 8.71 19.73
N LEU A 89 -10.34 7.57 20.42
CA LEU A 89 -9.41 7.11 21.44
C LEU A 89 -8.01 6.90 20.85
N ALA A 90 -7.89 6.22 19.70
CA ALA A 90 -6.61 6.00 19.06
C ALA A 90 -5.94 7.30 18.60
N ALA A 91 -6.71 8.22 18.00
CA ALA A 91 -6.24 9.54 17.59
C ALA A 91 -5.70 10.33 18.79
N SER A 92 -6.35 10.24 19.96
CA SER A 92 -5.88 10.88 21.20
C SER A 92 -4.53 10.36 21.70
N ARG A 93 -4.06 9.22 21.17
CA ARG A 93 -2.79 8.58 21.51
C ARG A 93 -1.72 8.72 20.43
N LEU A 94 -2.01 9.45 19.36
CA LEU A 94 -1.00 9.77 18.36
C LEU A 94 -0.24 11.04 18.73
N ALA A 95 1.04 11.08 18.34
CA ALA A 95 1.80 12.31 18.29
C ALA A 95 1.17 13.27 17.25
N PRO A 96 1.48 14.59 17.29
CA PRO A 96 0.91 15.55 16.35
C PRO A 96 1.14 15.23 14.86
N ASP A 97 2.23 14.51 14.54
CA ASP A 97 2.60 14.03 13.21
C ASP A 97 2.32 12.53 13.02
N GLY A 98 1.60 11.92 13.96
CA GLY A 98 1.38 10.49 14.00
C GLY A 98 0.39 10.00 12.94
N VAL A 99 0.52 8.72 12.59
CA VAL A 99 -0.33 8.06 11.60
C VAL A 99 -0.99 6.81 12.20
N PHE A 100 -2.30 6.69 12.02
CA PHE A 100 -3.04 5.47 12.30
C PHE A 100 -3.24 4.66 11.03
N ALA A 101 -2.91 3.37 11.05
CA ALA A 101 -3.20 2.43 9.98
C ALA A 101 -4.28 1.44 10.43
N GLN A 102 -5.43 1.44 9.76
CA GLN A 102 -6.51 0.47 9.97
C GLN A 102 -6.50 -0.58 8.85
N TRP A 103 -6.35 -1.85 9.19
CA TRP A 103 -6.65 -2.95 8.28
C TRP A 103 -8.17 -3.19 8.22
N PHE A 104 -8.71 -3.35 7.02
CA PHE A 104 -10.11 -3.69 6.80
C PHE A 104 -10.28 -4.60 5.58
N HIS A 105 -10.62 -5.86 5.82
CA HIS A 105 -11.06 -6.77 4.76
C HIS A 105 -12.37 -6.36 4.08
N LEU A 106 -12.48 -6.66 2.79
CA LEU A 106 -13.69 -6.37 1.98
C LEU A 106 -14.51 -7.61 1.63
N TYR A 107 -13.96 -8.81 1.80
CA TYR A 107 -14.70 -10.06 1.53
C TYR A 107 -15.79 -10.29 2.57
N GLY A 108 -16.98 -10.70 2.14
CA GLY A 108 -18.13 -10.88 3.04
C GLY A 108 -18.72 -9.58 3.60
N MET A 109 -18.28 -8.42 3.10
CA MET A 109 -18.83 -7.10 3.45
C MET A 109 -19.78 -6.60 2.36
N SER A 110 -20.77 -5.78 2.72
CA SER A 110 -21.53 -5.02 1.74
C SER A 110 -20.85 -3.70 1.38
N GLU A 111 -21.28 -3.09 0.27
CA GLU A 111 -20.81 -1.75 -0.11
C GLU A 111 -21.16 -0.72 0.97
N GLU A 112 -22.35 -0.80 1.58
CA GLU A 112 -22.77 0.09 2.64
C GLU A 112 -21.88 -0.01 3.87
N ALA A 113 -21.50 -1.23 4.29
CA ALA A 113 -20.60 -1.44 5.41
C ALA A 113 -19.19 -0.90 5.12
N ALA A 114 -18.68 -1.12 3.90
CA ALA A 114 -17.38 -0.56 3.50
C ALA A 114 -17.38 0.97 3.50
N ARG A 115 -18.45 1.59 2.98
CA ARG A 115 -18.61 3.06 3.01
C ARG A 115 -18.74 3.59 4.43
N GLU A 116 -19.50 2.92 5.30
CA GLU A 116 -19.65 3.27 6.71
C GLU A 116 -18.32 3.25 7.47
N VAL A 117 -17.48 2.23 7.25
CA VAL A 117 -16.13 2.16 7.87
C VAL A 117 -15.26 3.33 7.41
N VAL A 118 -15.22 3.62 6.10
CA VAL A 118 -14.43 4.74 5.57
C VAL A 118 -14.98 6.09 6.08
N ALA A 119 -16.31 6.25 6.13
CA ALA A 119 -16.96 7.47 6.64
C ALA A 119 -16.65 7.70 8.13
N THR A 120 -16.75 6.65 8.94
CA THR A 120 -16.44 6.68 10.37
C THR A 120 -14.97 7.04 10.61
N PHE A 121 -14.06 6.45 9.84
CA PHE A 121 -12.62 6.74 9.95
C PHE A 121 -12.29 8.19 9.57
N ARG A 122 -12.86 8.69 8.48
CA ARG A 122 -12.71 10.09 8.02
C ARG A 122 -13.36 11.11 8.94
N HIS A 123 -14.36 10.72 9.73
CA HIS A 123 -14.95 11.62 10.71
C HIS A 123 -13.93 12.01 11.80
N VAL A 124 -13.03 11.09 12.14
CA VAL A 124 -12.02 11.30 13.18
C VAL A 124 -10.72 11.87 12.62
N PHE A 125 -10.27 11.36 11.46
CA PHE A 125 -9.01 11.79 10.84
C PHE A 125 -9.29 12.76 9.68
N PRO A 126 -8.78 14.01 9.72
CA PRO A 126 -9.00 14.98 8.65
C PRO A 126 -8.32 14.59 7.33
N HIS A 127 -7.18 13.89 7.40
CA HIS A 127 -6.44 13.44 6.22
C HIS A 127 -6.43 11.92 6.18
N VAL A 128 -7.08 11.35 5.15
CA VAL A 128 -7.22 9.90 4.99
C VAL A 128 -6.86 9.49 3.58
N VAL A 129 -6.09 8.40 3.48
CA VAL A 129 -5.84 7.71 2.21
C VAL A 129 -6.03 6.21 2.36
N ALA A 130 -6.34 5.53 1.26
CA ALA A 130 -6.58 4.09 1.26
C ALA A 130 -5.68 3.38 0.26
N PHE A 131 -4.90 2.43 0.76
CA PHE A 131 -4.20 1.45 -0.06
C PHE A 131 -5.07 0.21 -0.19
N LYS A 132 -5.01 -0.42 -1.36
CA LYS A 132 -5.61 -1.73 -1.59
C LYS A 132 -4.54 -2.64 -2.18
N ASP A 133 -4.37 -3.77 -1.51
CA ASP A 133 -3.69 -4.91 -2.09
C ASP A 133 -4.68 -6.09 -2.15
N ARG A 134 -4.66 -6.97 -1.14
CA ARG A 134 -5.73 -7.95 -0.92
C ARG A 134 -6.92 -7.33 -0.20
N ASP A 135 -6.61 -6.62 0.89
CA ASP A 135 -7.55 -5.90 1.73
C ASP A 135 -7.30 -4.39 1.64
N LEU A 136 -8.17 -3.62 2.29
CA LEU A 136 -8.03 -2.18 2.41
C LEU A 136 -7.15 -1.85 3.62
N ILE A 137 -6.20 -0.94 3.44
CA ILE A 137 -5.44 -0.31 4.52
C ILE A 137 -5.74 1.18 4.49
N LEU A 138 -6.44 1.68 5.50
CA LEU A 138 -6.71 3.11 5.67
C LEU A 138 -5.60 3.73 6.50
N LEU A 139 -5.00 4.81 6.00
CA LEU A 139 -4.09 5.64 6.78
C LEU A 139 -4.81 6.93 7.17
N GLY A 140 -4.77 7.30 8.44
CA GLY A 140 -5.39 8.50 8.98
C GLY A 140 -4.37 9.33 9.77
N SER A 141 -4.40 10.64 9.61
CA SER A 141 -3.54 11.55 10.36
C SER A 141 -4.21 12.91 10.58
N ALA A 142 -3.74 13.65 11.58
CA ALA A 142 -4.09 15.04 11.81
C ALA A 142 -3.43 16.00 10.81
N ARG A 143 -2.38 15.55 10.10
CA ARG A 143 -1.68 16.32 9.06
C ARG A 143 -1.79 15.67 7.69
N PRO A 144 -1.63 16.44 6.59
CA PRO A 144 -1.64 15.88 5.24
C PRO A 144 -0.63 14.74 5.10
N ILE A 145 -1.11 13.58 4.66
CA ILE A 145 -0.26 12.42 4.40
C ILE A 145 0.44 12.65 3.06
N ARG A 146 1.77 12.67 3.05
CA ARG A 146 2.60 12.86 1.85
C ARG A 146 3.67 11.78 1.79
N PHE A 147 4.01 11.37 0.58
CA PHE A 147 5.02 10.33 0.34
C PHE A 147 6.23 10.92 -0.38
N SER A 148 7.34 11.08 0.32
CA SER A 148 8.60 11.50 -0.28
C SER A 148 9.23 10.33 -1.03
N LEU A 149 9.32 10.41 -2.36
CA LEU A 149 9.90 9.33 -3.17
C LEU A 149 11.37 9.09 -2.80
N ASP A 150 12.13 10.14 -2.52
CA ASP A 150 13.50 10.06 -2.03
C ASP A 150 13.60 9.35 -0.66
N ASP A 151 12.71 9.64 0.29
CA ASP A 151 12.69 8.92 1.57
C ASP A 151 12.31 7.45 1.39
N MET A 152 11.33 7.15 0.53
CA MET A 152 10.94 5.78 0.21
C MET A 152 12.13 5.00 -0.39
N ASN A 153 12.82 5.58 -1.37
CA ASN A 153 14.04 5.01 -1.96
C ASN A 153 15.14 4.78 -0.91
N ARG A 154 15.40 5.79 -0.07
CA ARG A 154 16.38 5.69 1.02
C ARG A 154 16.04 4.57 2.00
N ARG A 155 14.78 4.45 2.44
CA ARG A 155 14.36 3.39 3.36
C ARG A 155 14.43 2.01 2.71
N PHE A 156 14.05 1.90 1.45
CA PHE A 156 14.09 0.64 0.69
C PHE A 156 15.52 0.14 0.41
N SER A 157 16.52 1.02 0.49
CA SER A 157 17.92 0.61 0.41
C SER A 157 18.35 -0.33 1.55
N ASN A 158 17.69 -0.26 2.71
CA ASN A 158 17.92 -1.16 3.84
C ASN A 158 17.51 -2.61 3.44
N PRO A 159 18.45 -3.57 3.45
CA PRO A 159 18.16 -4.96 3.06
C PRO A 159 17.04 -5.62 3.88
N ALA A 160 16.92 -5.32 5.17
CA ALA A 160 15.88 -5.91 6.03
C ALA A 160 14.48 -5.41 5.65
N VAL A 161 14.36 -4.10 5.43
CA VAL A 161 13.11 -3.47 4.97
C VAL A 161 12.73 -4.00 3.59
N ARG A 162 13.70 -4.08 2.66
CA ARG A 162 13.47 -4.62 1.31
C ARG A 162 13.03 -6.08 1.33
N ALA A 163 13.65 -6.90 2.18
CA ALA A 163 13.27 -8.31 2.31
C ALA A 163 11.84 -8.46 2.83
N SER A 164 11.48 -7.74 3.90
CA SER A 164 10.14 -7.76 4.47
C SER A 164 9.08 -7.24 3.49
N LEU A 165 9.33 -6.12 2.81
CA LEU A 165 8.44 -5.61 1.75
C LEU A 165 8.32 -6.57 0.56
N GLY A 166 9.39 -7.32 0.25
CA GLY A 166 9.39 -8.34 -0.78
C GLY A 166 8.39 -9.47 -0.52
N GLU A 167 8.15 -9.84 0.74
CA GLU A 167 7.12 -10.81 1.12
C GLU A 167 5.70 -10.30 0.82
N ALA A 168 5.51 -8.99 0.84
CA ALA A 168 4.28 -8.30 0.43
C ALA A 168 4.25 -7.94 -1.08
N PHE A 169 5.13 -8.55 -1.88
CA PHE A 169 5.27 -8.33 -3.32
C PHE A 169 5.60 -6.87 -3.70
N VAL A 170 6.28 -6.14 -2.81
CA VAL A 170 6.82 -4.81 -3.08
C VAL A 170 8.30 -4.96 -3.43
N ARG A 171 8.60 -4.91 -4.73
CA ARG A 171 9.95 -5.06 -5.29
C ARG A 171 10.63 -3.71 -5.54
N TYR A 172 9.83 -2.66 -5.71
CA TYR A 172 10.27 -1.28 -5.87
C TYR A 172 9.44 -0.35 -4.97
N PRO A 173 9.99 0.79 -4.53
CA PRO A 173 9.25 1.74 -3.70
C PRO A 173 7.92 2.19 -4.31
N ALA A 174 7.89 2.43 -5.62
CA ALA A 174 6.68 2.85 -6.33
C ALA A 174 5.60 1.74 -6.43
N ASP A 175 5.91 0.47 -6.10
CA ASP A 175 4.89 -0.58 -5.99
C ASP A 175 3.87 -0.29 -4.88
N LEU A 176 4.25 0.47 -3.85
CA LEU A 176 3.32 0.96 -2.83
C LEU A 176 2.37 2.02 -3.42
N LEU A 177 2.90 2.93 -4.24
CA LEU A 177 2.13 4.03 -4.84
C LEU A 177 1.04 3.51 -5.79
N VAL A 178 1.34 2.47 -6.58
CA VAL A 178 0.34 1.86 -7.47
C VAL A 178 -0.73 1.03 -6.74
N LYS A 179 -0.49 0.72 -5.45
CA LYS A 179 -1.49 0.13 -4.55
C LYS A 179 -2.37 1.18 -3.89
N LEU A 180 -2.02 2.47 -3.94
CA LEU A 180 -2.91 3.54 -3.52
C LEU A 180 -4.17 3.49 -4.40
N ARG A 181 -5.34 3.42 -3.78
CA ARG A 181 -6.63 3.36 -4.47
C ARG A 181 -7.49 4.58 -4.25
N LEU A 182 -7.45 5.16 -3.06
CA LEU A 182 -8.15 6.38 -2.76
C LEU A 182 -7.20 7.36 -2.09
N ASP A 183 -7.15 8.58 -2.59
CA ASP A 183 -6.58 9.72 -1.89
C ASP A 183 -7.64 10.39 -0.99
N GLU A 184 -7.37 11.60 -0.50
CA GLU A 184 -8.28 12.30 0.40
C GLU A 184 -9.63 12.61 -0.25
N GLU A 185 -9.64 13.04 -1.51
CA GLU A 185 -10.88 13.30 -2.26
C GLU A 185 -11.61 11.98 -2.56
N GLY A 186 -10.88 10.95 -2.98
CA GLY A 186 -11.45 9.65 -3.28
C GLY A 186 -12.06 8.97 -2.06
N THR A 187 -11.43 9.07 -0.88
CA THR A 187 -12.03 8.56 0.36
C THR A 187 -13.27 9.34 0.77
N ALA A 188 -13.31 10.65 0.52
CA ALA A 188 -14.49 11.47 0.75
C ALA A 188 -15.66 11.07 -0.17
N ALA A 189 -15.39 10.93 -1.46
CA ALA A 189 -16.40 10.56 -2.45
C ALA A 189 -16.90 9.12 -2.27
N PHE A 190 -16.01 8.20 -1.89
CA PHE A 190 -16.39 6.83 -1.56
C PHE A 190 -17.26 6.77 -0.30
N ALA A 191 -16.90 7.49 0.75
CA ALA A 191 -17.72 7.57 1.97
C ALA A 191 -19.13 8.16 1.67
N GLY A 192 -19.19 9.24 0.90
CA GLY A 192 -20.45 9.95 0.62
C GLY A 192 -21.19 10.33 1.91
N ASP A 193 -22.51 10.13 1.91
CA ASP A 193 -23.39 10.41 3.05
C ASP A 193 -23.60 9.17 3.94
N ALA A 194 -22.66 8.23 3.94
CA ALA A 194 -22.78 7.03 4.78
C ALA A 194 -22.86 7.39 6.27
N SER A 195 -23.65 6.60 7.00
CA SER A 195 -23.74 6.71 8.45
C SER A 195 -22.42 6.33 9.11
N PHE A 196 -22.25 6.69 10.39
CA PHE A 196 -21.08 6.30 11.17
C PHE A 196 -21.40 5.10 12.06
N ASN A 197 -20.40 4.24 12.26
CA ASN A 197 -20.43 3.16 13.23
C ASN A 197 -19.95 3.73 14.58
N THR A 198 -20.79 3.67 15.61
CA THR A 198 -20.49 4.17 16.96
C THR A 198 -20.72 3.07 17.98
N ASP A 199 -20.17 3.23 19.19
CA ASP A 199 -20.42 2.29 20.29
C ASP A 199 -21.91 2.12 20.62
N ASP A 200 -22.71 3.16 20.45
CA ASP A 200 -24.15 3.14 20.75
C ASP A 200 -24.99 2.42 19.68
N ASN A 201 -24.52 2.39 18.43
CA ASN A 201 -25.30 1.86 17.31
C ASN A 201 -24.79 0.51 16.79
N MET A 202 -23.50 0.21 16.95
CA MET A 202 -22.82 -1.03 16.55
C MET A 202 -23.27 -1.56 15.19
N ARG A 203 -23.45 -0.64 14.23
CA ARG A 203 -24.02 -0.95 12.91
C ARG A 203 -23.21 -2.01 12.18
N LEU A 204 -21.88 -1.93 12.24
CA LEU A 204 -21.00 -2.91 11.61
C LEU A 204 -21.15 -4.31 12.23
N GLU A 205 -21.27 -4.43 13.56
CA GLU A 205 -21.43 -5.73 14.24
C GLU A 205 -22.74 -6.42 13.83
N LEU A 206 -23.80 -5.63 13.65
CA LEU A 206 -25.11 -6.13 13.26
C LEU A 206 -25.23 -6.44 11.76
N ALA A 207 -24.44 -5.74 10.93
CA ALA A 207 -24.45 -5.89 9.48
C ALA A 207 -23.53 -7.02 9.00
N ALA A 208 -22.29 -7.08 9.49
CA ALA A 208 -21.24 -7.96 8.97
C ALA A 208 -21.63 -9.46 8.93
N PRO A 209 -22.27 -10.05 9.95
CA PRO A 209 -22.67 -11.46 9.91
C PRO A 209 -23.74 -11.77 8.84
N ARG A 210 -24.56 -10.77 8.46
CA ARG A 210 -25.64 -10.95 7.47
C ARG A 210 -25.11 -11.02 6.04
N THR A 211 -23.94 -10.45 5.78
CA THR A 211 -23.35 -10.34 4.44
C THR A 211 -22.19 -11.31 4.23
N LEU A 212 -21.83 -12.11 5.25
CA LEU A 212 -20.68 -13.01 5.22
C LEU A 212 -20.64 -13.94 4.00
N TYR A 213 -21.81 -14.38 3.53
CA TYR A 213 -21.95 -15.30 2.40
C TYR A 213 -22.45 -14.62 1.10
N ASP A 214 -22.53 -13.28 1.09
CA ASP A 214 -22.90 -12.50 -0.09
C ASP A 214 -21.64 -11.89 -0.71
N ASP A 215 -21.24 -12.37 -1.89
CA ASP A 215 -20.06 -11.84 -2.58
C ASP A 215 -20.38 -10.50 -3.25
N ARG A 216 -20.11 -9.42 -2.51
CA ARG A 216 -20.22 -8.04 -3.00
C ARG A 216 -18.88 -7.42 -3.35
N LEU A 217 -17.79 -8.18 -3.27
CA LEU A 217 -16.44 -7.65 -3.50
C LEU A 217 -16.32 -6.96 -4.86
N PRO A 218 -16.79 -7.53 -6.00
CA PRO A 218 -16.69 -6.85 -7.29
C PRO A 218 -17.37 -5.49 -7.34
N ALA A 219 -18.52 -5.33 -6.66
CA ALA A 219 -19.24 -4.07 -6.59
C ALA A 219 -18.49 -3.03 -5.76
N ILE A 220 -17.93 -3.44 -4.60
CA ILE A 220 -17.09 -2.58 -3.77
C ILE A 220 -15.86 -2.11 -4.56
N LEU A 221 -15.19 -3.01 -5.28
CA LEU A 221 -14.03 -2.67 -6.09
C LEU A 221 -14.38 -1.69 -7.21
N ALA A 222 -15.47 -1.92 -7.93
CA ALA A 222 -15.96 -0.99 -8.93
C ALA A 222 -16.29 0.38 -8.33
N ALA A 223 -16.81 0.43 -7.10
CA ALA A 223 -17.07 1.68 -6.40
C ALA A 223 -15.78 2.44 -6.00
N LEU A 224 -14.73 1.73 -5.56
CA LEU A 224 -13.41 2.31 -5.27
C LEU A 224 -12.77 2.87 -6.55
N ASP A 225 -12.81 2.13 -7.66
CA ASP A 225 -12.15 2.50 -8.92
C ASP A 225 -12.80 3.70 -9.63
N ARG A 226 -13.99 4.17 -9.17
CA ARG A 226 -14.61 5.42 -9.65
C ARG A 226 -13.86 6.68 -9.24
N HIS A 227 -12.96 6.60 -8.26
CA HIS A 227 -12.27 7.75 -7.67
C HIS A 227 -10.75 7.52 -7.67
N PRO A 228 -10.10 7.49 -8.84
CA PRO A 228 -8.66 7.22 -8.93
C PRO A 228 -7.84 8.33 -8.26
N PRO A 229 -6.72 7.99 -7.60
CA PRO A 229 -5.95 8.96 -6.83
C PRO A 229 -5.11 9.88 -7.72
N ALA A 230 -4.98 11.14 -7.31
CA ALA A 230 -4.06 12.12 -7.89
C ALA A 230 -2.65 11.98 -7.29
N LEU A 231 -1.86 11.01 -7.78
CA LEU A 231 -0.54 10.71 -7.22
C LEU A 231 0.44 11.90 -7.21
N SER A 232 0.35 12.81 -8.18
CA SER A 232 1.18 14.02 -8.22
C SER A 232 0.96 14.94 -7.02
N ASP A 233 -0.21 14.86 -6.39
CA ASP A 233 -0.62 15.76 -5.34
C ASP A 233 -0.23 15.22 -3.97
N ILE A 234 0.08 13.93 -3.86
CA ILE A 234 0.45 13.26 -2.62
C ILE A 234 1.92 12.87 -2.53
N VAL A 235 2.55 12.62 -3.67
CA VAL A 235 3.98 12.26 -3.73
C VAL A 235 4.82 13.54 -3.81
N THR A 236 5.92 13.59 -3.08
CA THR A 236 6.88 14.71 -3.06
C THR A 236 8.28 14.21 -3.41
N ASP A 237 9.22 15.13 -3.62
CA ASP A 237 10.65 14.84 -3.80
C ASP A 237 10.93 13.83 -4.91
N TYR A 238 10.19 13.93 -6.01
CA TYR A 238 10.34 13.05 -7.18
C TYR A 238 11.16 13.70 -8.31
N GLY A 239 11.74 14.88 -8.09
CA GLY A 239 12.49 15.63 -9.10
C GLY A 239 11.58 16.21 -10.19
N THR A 240 11.33 15.43 -11.25
CA THR A 240 10.46 15.83 -12.37
C THR A 240 9.22 14.94 -12.45
N ARG A 241 8.11 15.47 -12.98
CA ARG A 241 6.89 14.68 -13.19
C ARG A 241 7.16 13.42 -14.02
N ALA A 242 8.00 13.54 -15.05
CA ALA A 242 8.42 12.42 -15.89
C ALA A 242 9.11 11.31 -15.09
N THR A 243 9.91 11.67 -14.07
CA THR A 243 10.54 10.70 -13.15
C THR A 243 9.49 9.91 -12.38
N LEU A 244 8.52 10.58 -11.75
CA LEU A 244 7.43 9.90 -11.04
C LEU A 244 6.62 8.99 -11.97
N GLU A 245 6.26 9.49 -13.15
CA GLU A 245 5.47 8.72 -14.12
C GLU A 245 6.24 7.49 -14.62
N LEU A 246 7.56 7.59 -14.81
CA LEU A 246 8.39 6.46 -15.18
C LEU A 246 8.49 5.39 -14.08
N GLU A 247 8.64 5.81 -12.82
CA GLU A 247 8.65 4.90 -11.65
C GLU A 247 7.31 4.14 -11.51
N LEU A 248 6.19 4.84 -11.71
CA LEU A 248 4.86 4.23 -11.74
C LEU A 248 4.70 3.28 -12.92
N ALA A 249 5.17 3.66 -14.11
CA ALA A 249 5.12 2.82 -15.30
C ALA A 249 5.89 1.50 -15.08
N ALA A 250 7.09 1.57 -14.50
CA ALA A 250 7.89 0.39 -14.20
C ALA A 250 7.17 -0.53 -13.20
N SER A 251 6.62 0.03 -12.13
CA SER A 251 5.87 -0.70 -11.11
C SER A 251 4.63 -1.39 -11.71
N LEU A 252 3.82 -0.66 -12.50
CA LEU A 252 2.66 -1.21 -13.21
C LEU A 252 3.05 -2.31 -14.19
N PHE A 253 4.17 -2.15 -14.91
CA PHE A 253 4.68 -3.17 -15.82
C PHE A 253 5.05 -4.44 -15.04
N THR A 254 5.74 -4.33 -13.90
CA THR A 254 6.09 -5.53 -13.11
C THR A 254 4.88 -6.21 -12.48
N ALA A 255 3.80 -5.45 -12.22
CA ALA A 255 2.51 -5.96 -11.76
C ALA A 255 1.64 -6.57 -12.88
N GLY A 256 2.08 -6.53 -14.15
CA GLY A 256 1.32 -7.06 -15.29
C GLY A 256 0.18 -6.17 -15.78
N ARG A 257 0.19 -4.87 -15.41
CA ARG A 257 -0.80 -3.87 -15.82
C ARG A 257 -0.30 -3.08 -17.04
N ASP A 258 -0.03 -3.80 -18.14
CA ASP A 258 0.68 -3.31 -19.32
C ASP A 258 0.07 -2.06 -19.94
N ALA A 259 -1.25 -2.02 -20.07
CA ALA A 259 -1.96 -0.90 -20.69
C ALA A 259 -1.75 0.40 -19.91
N GLU A 260 -1.78 0.32 -18.57
CA GLU A 260 -1.54 1.46 -17.70
C GLU A 260 -0.06 1.82 -17.66
N ALA A 261 0.82 0.82 -17.58
CA ALA A 261 2.25 1.03 -17.68
C ALA A 261 2.63 1.78 -18.97
N LEU A 262 2.02 1.41 -20.09
CA LEU A 262 2.21 2.08 -21.37
C LEU A 262 1.80 3.56 -21.31
N LEU A 263 0.62 3.86 -20.75
CA LEU A 263 0.11 5.22 -20.64
C LEU A 263 1.04 6.11 -19.81
N TYR A 264 1.50 5.63 -18.65
CA TYR A 264 2.45 6.39 -17.82
C TYR A 264 3.81 6.54 -18.50
N CYS A 265 4.31 5.48 -19.16
CA CYS A 265 5.58 5.53 -19.86
C CYS A 265 5.56 6.51 -21.05
N GLU A 266 4.46 6.55 -21.81
CA GLU A 266 4.29 7.48 -22.93
C GLU A 266 4.22 8.94 -22.46
N ARG A 267 3.51 9.21 -21.36
CA ARG A 267 3.44 10.57 -20.78
C ARG A 267 4.81 11.01 -20.26
N ALA A 268 5.52 10.15 -19.55
CA ALA A 268 6.88 10.43 -19.08
C ALA A 268 7.82 10.79 -20.25
N LEU A 269 7.78 10.01 -21.35
CA LEU A 269 8.60 10.24 -22.53
C LEU A 269 8.18 11.46 -23.36
N ALA A 270 6.91 11.83 -23.32
CA ALA A 270 6.41 13.04 -23.96
C ALA A 270 6.89 14.29 -23.24
N ASP A 271 6.95 14.24 -21.90
CA ASP A 271 7.48 15.33 -21.06
C ASP A 271 9.01 15.39 -21.13
N GLU A 272 9.70 14.27 -20.92
CA GLU A 272 11.16 14.18 -20.87
C GLU A 272 11.67 12.84 -21.46
N PRO A 273 12.16 12.83 -22.71
CA PRO A 273 12.74 11.64 -23.31
C PRO A 273 13.95 11.14 -22.51
N SER A 274 13.92 9.88 -22.08
CA SER A 274 14.98 9.27 -21.29
C SER A 274 15.33 7.86 -21.78
N PHE A 275 16.58 7.44 -21.53
CA PHE A 275 17.02 6.08 -21.86
C PHE A 275 16.14 5.02 -21.17
N ASP A 276 15.88 5.18 -19.87
CA ASP A 276 15.10 4.22 -19.10
C ASP A 276 13.63 4.17 -19.53
N GLY A 277 13.04 5.31 -19.89
CA GLY A 277 11.71 5.36 -20.49
C GLY A 277 11.64 4.64 -21.83
N LEU A 278 12.61 4.86 -22.72
CA LEU A 278 12.64 4.20 -24.03
C LEU A 278 12.90 2.69 -23.91
N LYS A 279 13.76 2.28 -22.98
CA LYS A 279 13.99 0.87 -22.62
C LYS A 279 12.69 0.22 -22.16
N LEU A 280 12.00 0.83 -21.20
CA LEU A 280 10.75 0.33 -20.64
C LEU A 280 9.64 0.28 -21.70
N LEU A 281 9.49 1.32 -22.52
CA LEU A 281 8.53 1.35 -23.62
C LEU A 281 8.73 0.17 -24.56
N GLY A 282 9.99 -0.17 -24.88
CA GLY A 282 10.29 -1.32 -25.72
C GLY A 282 9.92 -2.65 -25.05
N GLN A 283 10.16 -2.79 -23.75
CA GLN A 283 9.77 -3.99 -22.98
C GLN A 283 8.24 -4.16 -22.91
N ILE A 284 7.50 -3.06 -22.67
CA ILE A 284 6.03 -3.05 -22.69
C ILE A 284 5.51 -3.47 -24.06
N ALA A 285 6.05 -2.86 -25.13
CA ALA A 285 5.64 -3.17 -26.50
C ALA A 285 5.94 -4.62 -26.91
N GLU A 286 7.09 -5.15 -26.52
CA GLU A 286 7.46 -6.55 -26.78
C GLU A 286 6.49 -7.51 -26.09
N ARG A 287 6.21 -7.30 -24.79
CA ARG A 287 5.27 -8.14 -24.03
C ARG A 287 3.86 -8.07 -24.61
N GLY A 288 3.45 -6.91 -25.12
CA GLY A 288 2.18 -6.71 -25.84
C GLY A 288 2.18 -7.25 -27.28
N GLY A 289 3.29 -7.79 -27.79
CA GLY A 289 3.40 -8.35 -29.14
C GLY A 289 3.71 -7.35 -30.26
N ASP A 290 3.83 -6.06 -29.96
CA ASP A 290 4.21 -5.04 -30.95
C ASP A 290 5.74 -4.95 -31.10
N ARG A 291 6.28 -5.96 -31.80
CA ARG A 291 7.72 -6.04 -32.08
C ARG A 291 8.25 -4.84 -32.87
N ARG A 292 7.42 -4.19 -33.69
CA ARG A 292 7.84 -3.02 -34.48
C ARG A 292 8.10 -1.85 -33.54
N ARG A 293 7.17 -1.59 -32.63
CA ARG A 293 7.30 -0.54 -31.61
C ARG A 293 8.44 -0.83 -30.65
N ALA A 294 8.60 -2.08 -30.21
CA ALA A 294 9.71 -2.50 -29.36
C ALA A 294 11.08 -2.17 -29.98
N ARG A 295 11.29 -2.59 -31.25
CA ARG A 295 12.52 -2.28 -31.99
C ARG A 295 12.76 -0.78 -32.14
N HIS A 296 11.71 -0.02 -32.43
CA HIS A 296 11.83 1.41 -32.60
C HIS A 296 12.27 2.09 -31.30
N ALA A 297 11.63 1.77 -30.18
CA ALA A 297 11.95 2.32 -28.87
C ALA A 297 13.40 1.99 -28.45
N TRP A 298 13.84 0.74 -28.59
CA TRP A 298 15.21 0.36 -28.23
C TRP A 298 16.28 0.95 -29.14
N ARG A 299 16.01 1.17 -30.43
CA ARG A 299 16.93 1.92 -31.30
C ARG A 299 17.07 3.37 -30.87
N LEU A 300 15.97 4.02 -30.47
CA LEU A 300 16.02 5.36 -29.90
C LEU A 300 16.79 5.38 -28.57
N ALA A 301 16.60 4.36 -27.72
CA ALA A 301 17.34 4.23 -26.46
C ALA A 301 18.86 4.12 -26.71
N LEU A 302 19.28 3.31 -27.68
CA LEU A 302 20.71 3.20 -28.06
C LEU A 302 21.27 4.48 -28.67
N ALA A 303 20.43 5.27 -29.35
CA ALA A 303 20.82 6.57 -29.90
C ALA A 303 21.00 7.66 -28.83
N ALA A 304 20.46 7.46 -27.62
CA ALA A 304 20.64 8.36 -26.48
C ALA A 304 22.02 8.23 -25.79
N ASP A 305 22.97 7.55 -26.45
CA ASP A 305 24.35 7.28 -25.99
C ASP A 305 24.45 6.73 -24.56
N PRO A 306 23.81 5.59 -24.26
CA PRO A 306 23.86 5.00 -22.93
C PRO A 306 25.24 4.46 -22.59
N ASP A 307 25.47 4.25 -21.29
CA ASP A 307 26.70 3.62 -20.80
C ASP A 307 26.89 2.21 -21.40
N PRO A 308 28.12 1.66 -21.38
CA PRO A 308 28.39 0.36 -22.01
C PRO A 308 27.53 -0.81 -21.49
N GLY A 309 27.17 -0.81 -20.20
CA GLY A 309 26.36 -1.86 -19.59
C GLY A 309 24.90 -1.76 -20.03
N GLN A 310 24.34 -0.55 -19.98
CA GLN A 310 23.01 -0.23 -20.50
C GLN A 310 22.89 -0.55 -22.01
N ARG A 311 23.92 -0.21 -22.79
CA ARG A 311 23.99 -0.52 -24.22
C ARG A 311 23.95 -2.01 -24.48
N ALA A 312 24.74 -2.79 -23.74
CA ALA A 312 24.79 -4.24 -23.90
C ALA A 312 23.42 -4.88 -23.60
N LEU A 313 22.75 -4.43 -22.53
CA LEU A 313 21.41 -4.90 -22.17
C LEU A 313 20.39 -4.63 -23.28
N VAL A 314 20.28 -3.39 -23.75
CA VAL A 314 19.30 -3.02 -24.78
C VAL A 314 19.62 -3.65 -26.13
N SER A 315 20.90 -3.82 -26.46
CA SER A 315 21.32 -4.52 -27.68
C SER A 315 20.88 -5.99 -27.65
N ALA A 316 21.03 -6.67 -26.50
CA ALA A 316 20.56 -8.05 -26.34
C ALA A 316 19.04 -8.17 -26.51
N LEU A 317 18.27 -7.24 -25.92
CA LEU A 317 16.81 -7.16 -26.10
C LEU A 317 16.46 -6.96 -27.58
N LEU A 318 17.13 -6.01 -28.25
CA LEU A 318 16.90 -5.71 -29.67
C LEU A 318 17.19 -6.91 -30.58
N SER A 319 18.27 -7.65 -30.33
CA SER A 319 18.59 -8.86 -31.10
C SER A 319 17.54 -9.97 -30.93
N GLY A 320 16.83 -10.03 -29.80
CA GLY A 320 15.76 -11.01 -29.57
C GLY A 320 14.50 -10.79 -30.41
N VAL A 321 14.26 -9.56 -30.88
CA VAL A 321 13.07 -9.17 -31.67
C VAL A 321 13.38 -8.85 -33.13
N GLU A 322 14.67 -8.76 -33.49
CA GLU A 322 15.09 -8.66 -34.88
C GLU A 322 14.95 -10.02 -35.57
N PRO A 323 14.51 -10.07 -36.84
CA PRO A 323 14.55 -11.31 -37.58
C PRO A 323 16.00 -11.80 -37.61
N ILE A 324 16.24 -13.07 -37.28
CA ILE A 324 17.53 -13.73 -37.52
C ILE A 324 17.86 -13.44 -38.97
N ALA A 325 18.97 -12.73 -39.23
CA ALA A 325 19.42 -12.50 -40.57
C ALA A 325 19.54 -13.87 -41.24
N SER A 326 18.67 -14.15 -42.21
CA SER A 326 18.80 -15.29 -43.09
C SER A 326 20.13 -15.11 -43.80
N GLY A 327 21.16 -15.79 -43.29
CA GLY A 327 22.48 -15.82 -43.88
C GLY A 327 22.34 -16.31 -45.32
N ASN A 328 22.71 -15.43 -46.25
CA ASN A 328 23.09 -15.78 -47.61
C ASN A 328 24.62 -15.89 -47.64
#